data_AF-A0A7S3ML73-F1
#
_entry.id   AF-A0A7S3ML73-F1
#
_cell.length_a   1.000
_cell.length_b   1.000
_cell.length_c   1.000
_cell.angle_alpha   90.00
_cell.angle_beta   90.00
_cell.angle_gamma   90.00
#
_symmetry.space_group_name_H-M   'P 1'
#
loop_
_entity.id
_entity.type
_entity.pdbx_description
1 polymer ?
#
loop_
_entity_poly.entity_id
_entity_poly.type
_entity_poly.pdbx_seq_one_letter_code
_entity_poly.pdbx_strand_id
1 'polypeptide(L)'
;MGNLIAAVISNPRYAIDELLQECALRDPFMQRLIQVSKAFREARENGDPVQDIHCLILRNDFMIDQPSHSLKLVEYNTIATGFVCLGSRTAKIHQYILDKYGDELPLNYSLCCKNTGLSALLEDPDVCALPFHHNREAQFENFVAKFDEATRLYRQ
;
A
#
# COMPACT_ATOMS: atom_id res chain seq x y z
N MET A 1 -13.00 -0.77 2.68
CA MET A 1 -12.13 -1.16 1.56
C MET A 1 -11.03 -2.13 1.94
N GLY A 2 -10.31 -1.96 3.07
CA GLY A 2 -9.27 -2.92 3.50
C GLY A 2 -9.75 -4.38 3.56
N ASN A 3 -10.92 -4.62 4.16
CA ASN A 3 -11.51 -5.97 4.24
C ASN A 3 -11.86 -6.57 2.86
N LEU A 4 -12.18 -5.74 1.86
CA LEU A 4 -12.47 -6.23 0.51
C LEU A 4 -11.18 -6.72 -0.16
N ILE A 5 -10.11 -5.93 -0.10
CA ILE A 5 -8.81 -6.31 -0.67
C ILE A 5 -8.25 -7.53 0.03
N ALA A 6 -8.33 -7.59 1.37
CA ALA A 6 -7.95 -8.77 2.13
C ALA A 6 -8.76 -10.01 1.71
N ALA A 7 -10.08 -9.87 1.55
CA ALA A 7 -10.93 -10.96 1.10
C ALA A 7 -10.62 -11.42 -0.33
N VAL A 8 -10.25 -10.51 -1.23
CA VAL A 8 -9.84 -10.86 -2.60
C VAL A 8 -8.50 -11.62 -2.59
N ILE A 9 -7.52 -11.17 -1.80
CA ILE A 9 -6.19 -11.80 -1.71
C ILE A 9 -6.27 -13.17 -1.04
N SER A 10 -7.02 -13.30 0.05
CA SER A 10 -7.09 -14.52 0.85
C SER A 10 -8.07 -15.56 0.33
N ASN A 11 -8.84 -15.26 -0.72
CA ASN A 11 -9.83 -16.18 -1.23
C ASN A 11 -9.26 -17.05 -2.36
N PRO A 12 -9.07 -18.36 -2.13
CA PRO A 12 -8.50 -19.27 -3.12
C PRO A 12 -9.38 -19.46 -4.35
N ARG A 13 -10.65 -19.02 -4.33
CA ARG A 13 -11.53 -19.05 -5.52
C ARG A 13 -11.21 -17.96 -6.53
N TYR A 14 -10.55 -16.87 -6.11
CA TYR A 14 -10.08 -15.85 -7.03
C TYR A 14 -8.65 -16.21 -7.41
N ALA A 15 -8.50 -17.08 -8.42
CA ALA A 15 -7.21 -17.29 -9.07
C ALA A 15 -6.84 -16.00 -9.83
N ILE A 16 -6.33 -15.01 -9.10
CA ILE A 16 -5.99 -13.68 -9.64
C ILE A 16 -5.02 -13.80 -10.82
N ASP A 17 -4.13 -14.80 -10.77
CA ASP A 17 -3.25 -15.13 -11.88
C ASP A 17 -3.99 -15.59 -13.14
N GLU A 18 -5.07 -16.37 -13.00
CA GLU A 18 -5.90 -16.75 -14.15
C GLU A 18 -6.62 -15.54 -14.73
N LEU A 19 -7.16 -14.66 -13.88
CA LEU A 19 -7.84 -13.43 -14.31
C LEU A 19 -6.91 -12.47 -15.05
N LEU A 20 -5.61 -12.48 -14.72
CA LEU A 20 -4.61 -11.57 -15.29
C LEU A 20 -3.80 -12.21 -16.43
N GLN A 21 -4.11 -13.45 -16.82
CA GLN A 21 -3.31 -14.19 -17.80
C GLN A 21 -3.25 -13.46 -19.15
N GLU A 22 -4.35 -12.86 -19.61
CA GLU A 22 -4.38 -12.06 -20.84
C GLU A 22 -3.47 -10.81 -20.77
N CYS A 23 -3.35 -10.20 -19.59
CA CYS A 23 -2.43 -9.08 -19.38
C CYS A 23 -0.97 -9.56 -19.45
N ALA A 24 -0.66 -10.71 -18.86
CA ALA A 24 0.69 -11.29 -18.90
C ALA A 24 1.15 -11.71 -20.30
N LEU A 25 0.24 -12.01 -21.23
CA LEU A 25 0.61 -12.25 -22.63
C LEU A 25 1.20 -11.01 -23.32
N ARG A 26 0.90 -9.82 -22.80
CA ARG A 26 1.23 -8.53 -23.42
C ARG A 26 2.22 -7.70 -22.61
N ASP A 27 2.39 -7.99 -21.33
CA ASP A 27 3.29 -7.28 -20.43
C ASP A 27 4.26 -8.25 -19.71
N PRO A 28 5.57 -8.22 -20.05
CA PRO A 28 6.59 -9.02 -19.40
C PRO A 28 6.72 -8.79 -17.89
N PHE A 29 6.39 -7.58 -17.41
CA PHE A 29 6.41 -7.30 -15.98
C PHE A 29 5.26 -8.02 -15.26
N MET A 30 4.04 -7.94 -15.80
CA MET A 30 2.89 -8.69 -15.28
C MET A 30 3.11 -10.20 -15.33
N GLN A 31 3.76 -10.71 -16.39
CA GLN A 31 4.13 -12.12 -16.48
C GLN A 31 4.99 -12.56 -15.28
N ARG A 32 5.98 -11.75 -14.90
CA ARG A 32 6.84 -12.04 -13.73
C ARG A 32 6.06 -12.00 -12.42
N LEU A 33 5.17 -11.03 -12.24
CA LEU A 33 4.32 -10.95 -11.03
C LEU A 33 3.42 -12.20 -10.89
N ILE A 34 2.84 -12.66 -11.99
CA ILE A 34 2.03 -13.89 -12.01
C ILE A 34 2.87 -15.12 -11.67
N GLN A 35 4.10 -15.23 -12.20
CA GLN A 35 5.01 -16.33 -11.87
C GLN A 35 5.32 -16.39 -10.36
N VAL A 36 5.61 -15.24 -9.74
CA VAL A 36 5.82 -15.18 -8.28
C VAL A 36 4.57 -15.61 -7.53
N SER A 37 3.39 -15.11 -7.93
CA SER A 37 2.10 -15.49 -7.30
C SER A 37 1.83 -17.00 -7.39
N LYS A 38 2.12 -17.63 -8.54
CA LYS A 38 2.00 -19.09 -8.74
C LYS A 38 2.92 -19.87 -7.82
N ALA A 39 4.20 -19.49 -7.73
CA ALA A 39 5.17 -20.17 -6.88
C ALA A 39 4.72 -20.20 -5.39
N PHE A 40 4.17 -19.11 -4.87
CA PHE A 40 3.65 -19.07 -3.49
C PHE A 40 2.39 -19.92 -3.30
N ARG A 41 1.53 -20.03 -4.31
CA ARG A 41 0.35 -20.89 -4.25
C ARG A 41 0.71 -22.36 -4.30
N GLU A 42 1.59 -22.75 -5.22
CA GLU A 42 2.08 -24.12 -5.35
C GLU A 42 2.78 -24.58 -4.07
N ALA A 43 3.64 -23.73 -3.49
CA ALA A 43 4.26 -24.00 -2.18
C ALA A 43 3.18 -24.25 -1.10
N ARG A 44 2.15 -23.41 -1.03
CA ARG A 44 1.03 -23.59 -0.09
C ARG A 44 0.29 -24.91 -0.32
N GLU A 45 0.00 -25.26 -1.56
CA GLU A 45 -0.71 -26.50 -1.93
C GLU A 45 0.11 -27.75 -1.62
N ASN A 46 1.44 -27.67 -1.75
CA ASN A 46 2.38 -28.73 -1.41
C ASN A 46 2.61 -28.87 0.11
N GLY A 47 2.05 -27.96 0.92
CA GLY A 47 2.25 -27.93 2.37
C GLY A 47 3.60 -27.33 2.80
N ASP A 48 4.29 -26.63 1.90
CA ASP A 48 5.51 -25.91 2.23
C ASP A 48 5.20 -24.68 3.11
N PRO A 49 6.13 -24.27 3.99
CA PRO A 49 5.95 -23.07 4.80
C PRO A 49 5.84 -21.80 3.94
N VAL A 50 4.71 -21.10 4.05
CA VAL A 50 4.45 -19.80 3.40
C VAL A 50 4.06 -18.75 4.45
N GLN A 51 4.29 -17.47 4.15
CA GLN A 51 3.85 -16.37 5.02
C GLN A 51 2.34 -16.15 4.86
N ASP A 52 1.59 -16.35 5.94
CA ASP A 52 0.12 -16.20 5.99
C ASP A 52 -0.33 -14.87 6.60
N ILE A 53 0.56 -14.16 7.27
CA ILE A 53 0.27 -12.86 7.87
C ILE A 53 0.59 -11.77 6.85
N HIS A 54 -0.43 -10.98 6.49
CA HIS A 54 -0.31 -9.88 5.54
C HIS A 54 -0.43 -8.54 6.27
N CYS A 55 0.56 -7.66 6.09
CA CYS A 55 0.45 -6.25 6.45
C CYS A 55 0.00 -5.45 5.22
N LEU A 56 -1.12 -4.73 5.33
CA LEU A 56 -1.71 -3.98 4.21
C LEU A 56 -1.73 -2.49 4.53
N ILE A 57 -0.89 -1.72 3.84
CA ILE A 57 -0.92 -0.25 3.86
C ILE A 57 -1.44 0.23 2.50
N LEU A 58 -2.73 0.59 2.47
CA LEU A 58 -3.46 0.87 1.24
C LEU A 58 -3.79 2.36 1.12
N ARG A 59 -3.82 2.89 -0.11
CA ARG A 59 -4.41 4.20 -0.40
C ARG A 59 -5.42 4.08 -1.53
N ASN A 60 -6.56 4.70 -1.32
CA ASN A 60 -7.64 4.77 -2.31
C ASN A 60 -7.72 6.21 -2.77
N ASP A 61 -7.48 6.43 -4.06
CA ASP A 61 -7.50 7.76 -4.64
C ASP A 61 -8.86 8.02 -5.26
N PHE A 62 -9.49 9.13 -4.87
CA PHE A 62 -10.83 9.50 -5.33
C PHE A 62 -10.79 10.86 -6.05
N MET A 63 -11.69 11.03 -7.01
CA MET A 63 -11.94 12.30 -7.68
C MET A 63 -13.44 12.60 -7.69
N ILE A 64 -13.79 13.88 -7.68
CA ILE A 64 -15.18 14.33 -7.85
C ILE A 64 -15.43 14.45 -9.35
N ASP A 65 -16.37 13.65 -9.84
CA ASP A 65 -16.85 13.77 -11.22
C ASP A 65 -17.74 15.00 -11.35
N GLN A 66 -17.32 16.00 -12.13
CA GLN A 66 -18.00 17.29 -12.20
C GLN A 66 -19.46 17.17 -12.72
N PRO A 67 -19.76 16.44 -13.80
CA PRO A 67 -21.14 16.38 -14.32
C PRO A 67 -22.13 15.73 -13.35
N SER A 68 -21.71 14.69 -12.63
CA SER A 68 -22.58 13.98 -11.69
C SER A 68 -22.46 14.44 -10.24
N HIS A 69 -21.48 15.31 -9.93
CA HIS A 69 -21.09 15.69 -8.57
C HIS A 69 -20.86 14.50 -7.63
N SER A 70 -20.46 13.35 -8.17
CA SER A 70 -20.27 12.12 -7.40
C SER A 70 -18.80 11.81 -7.15
N LEU A 71 -18.50 11.23 -6.00
CA LEU A 71 -17.16 10.76 -5.67
C LEU A 71 -16.89 9.45 -6.41
N LYS A 72 -15.88 9.43 -7.26
CA LYS A 72 -15.43 8.26 -8.02
C LYS A 72 -14.10 7.78 -7.48
N LEU A 73 -14.01 6.48 -7.22
CA LEU A 73 -12.72 5.84 -7.00
C LEU A 73 -11.97 5.79 -8.33
N VAL A 74 -10.72 6.26 -8.31
CA VAL A 74 -9.84 6.28 -9.47
C VAL A 74 -8.85 5.12 -9.41
N GLU A 75 -8.27 4.88 -8.23
CA GLU A 75 -7.19 3.90 -8.10
C GLU A 75 -7.15 3.25 -6.71
N TYR A 76 -6.79 1.97 -6.69
CA TYR A 76 -6.34 1.24 -5.49
C TYR A 76 -4.83 1.13 -5.52
N ASN A 77 -4.16 1.79 -4.58
CA ASN A 77 -2.73 1.64 -4.36
C ASN A 77 -2.49 0.60 -3.26
N THR A 78 -2.02 -0.58 -3.66
CA THR A 78 -1.74 -1.72 -2.76
C THR A 78 -0.26 -1.95 -2.49
N ILE A 79 0.61 -1.25 -3.23
CA ILE A 79 2.07 -1.32 -3.12
C ILE A 79 2.65 0.09 -3.02
N ALA A 80 3.67 0.25 -2.19
CA ALA A 80 4.46 1.48 -2.09
C ALA A 80 3.62 2.77 -1.98
N THR A 81 2.57 2.74 -1.14
CA THR A 81 1.70 3.88 -0.89
C THR A 81 2.50 5.11 -0.42
N GLY A 82 2.66 6.09 -1.32
CA GLY A 82 3.39 7.32 -1.04
C GLY A 82 2.59 8.34 -0.21
N PHE A 83 3.28 9.41 0.19
CA PHE A 83 2.72 10.62 0.82
C PHE A 83 2.06 10.48 2.19
N VAL A 84 2.10 9.32 2.85
CA VAL A 84 1.57 9.17 4.23
C VAL A 84 2.17 10.21 5.19
N CYS A 85 3.50 10.32 5.21
CA CYS A 85 4.20 11.32 6.03
C CYS A 85 4.04 12.74 5.47
N LEU A 86 4.17 12.91 4.15
CA LEU A 86 4.13 14.24 3.54
C LEU A 86 2.75 14.90 3.71
N GLY A 87 1.66 14.15 3.58
CA GLY A 87 0.31 14.65 3.80
C GLY A 87 0.14 15.25 5.19
N SER A 88 0.76 14.64 6.22
CA SER A 88 0.76 15.20 7.58
C SER A 88 1.50 16.52 7.70
N ARG A 89 2.57 16.71 6.93
CA ARG A 89 3.35 17.95 6.91
C ARG A 89 2.62 19.03 6.12
N THR A 90 2.03 18.68 4.98
CA THR A 90 1.19 19.58 4.19
C THR A 90 0.00 20.10 4.99
N ALA A 91 -0.65 19.24 5.77
CA ALA A 91 -1.70 19.64 6.71
C ALA A 91 -1.23 20.73 7.69
N LYS A 92 -0.06 20.54 8.31
CA LYS A 92 0.54 21.53 9.22
C LYS A 92 0.88 22.85 8.52
N ILE A 93 1.37 22.77 7.28
CA ILE A 93 1.64 23.97 6.46
C ILE A 93 0.35 24.73 6.18
N HIS A 94 -0.72 24.03 5.77
CA HIS A 94 -2.02 24.67 5.56
C HIS A 94 -2.55 25.33 6.83
N GLN A 95 -2.45 24.64 7.98
CA GLN A 95 -2.85 25.23 9.27
C GLN A 95 -2.06 26.51 9.57
N TYR A 96 -0.74 26.49 9.41
CA TYR A 96 0.09 27.67 9.63
C TYR A 96 -0.28 28.85 8.73
N ILE A 97 -0.58 28.60 7.45
CA ILE A 97 -1.01 29.65 6.51
C ILE A 97 -2.35 30.23 6.95
N LEU A 98 -3.30 29.39 7.34
CA LEU A 98 -4.62 29.83 7.82
C LEU A 98 -4.53 30.64 9.11
N ASP A 99 -3.72 30.20 10.08
CA ASP A 99 -3.56 30.90 11.35
C ASP A 99 -2.97 32.30 11.15
N LYS A 100 -2.13 32.47 10.12
CA LYS A 100 -1.42 33.73 9.86
C LYS A 100 -2.16 34.67 8.90
N TYR A 101 -2.85 34.13 7.90
CA TYR A 101 -3.42 34.90 6.80
C TYR A 101 -4.91 34.59 6.53
N GLY A 102 -5.54 33.75 7.35
CA GLY A 102 -6.89 33.25 7.11
C GLY A 102 -7.94 34.35 6.94
N ASP A 103 -7.84 35.43 7.72
CA ASP A 103 -8.76 36.58 7.65
C ASP A 103 -8.62 37.39 6.35
N GLU A 104 -7.47 37.31 5.68
CA GLU A 104 -7.18 38.00 4.42
C GLU A 104 -7.48 37.13 3.19
N LEU A 105 -7.67 35.81 3.38
CA LEU A 105 -7.89 34.87 2.30
C LEU A 105 -9.40 34.73 2.01
N PRO A 106 -9.84 34.83 0.75
CA PRO A 106 -11.25 34.68 0.38
C PRO A 106 -11.67 33.20 0.32
N LEU A 107 -11.59 32.50 1.45
CA LEU A 107 -11.95 31.09 1.55
C LEU A 107 -13.46 30.92 1.56
N ASN A 108 -13.98 30.06 0.68
CA ASN A 108 -15.38 29.68 0.63
C ASN A 108 -15.67 28.35 1.36
N TYR A 109 -14.73 27.88 2.18
CA TYR A 109 -14.85 26.66 2.97
C TYR A 109 -14.07 26.78 4.29
N SER A 110 -14.47 26.01 5.29
CA SER A 110 -13.69 25.79 6.50
C SER A 110 -12.84 24.53 6.35
N LEU A 111 -11.55 24.64 6.67
CA LEU A 111 -10.64 23.49 6.68
C LEU A 111 -10.87 22.67 7.94
N CYS A 112 -11.24 21.41 7.79
CA CYS A 112 -11.29 20.43 8.88
C CYS A 112 -10.20 19.39 8.62
N CYS A 113 -8.98 19.66 9.06
CA CYS A 113 -7.91 18.68 8.97
C CYS A 113 -8.07 17.65 10.10
N LYS A 114 -8.79 16.56 9.83
CA LYS A 114 -8.84 15.42 10.75
C LYS A 114 -7.51 14.67 10.73
N ASN A 115 -7.10 14.15 11.88
CA ASN A 115 -5.83 13.46 12.14
C ASN A 115 -5.23 12.76 10.91
N THR A 116 -3.97 13.08 10.64
CA THR A 116 -3.23 12.56 9.50
C THR A 116 -2.80 11.12 9.78
N GLY A 117 -2.99 10.22 8.81
CA GLY A 117 -2.84 8.76 8.96
C GLY A 117 -1.49 8.22 9.47
N LEU A 118 -0.46 9.07 9.57
CA LEU A 118 0.82 8.69 10.19
C LEU A 118 0.68 8.37 11.69
N SER A 119 -0.16 9.12 12.42
CA SER A 119 -0.42 8.85 13.85
C SER A 119 -1.08 7.49 14.03
N ALA A 120 -2.16 7.23 13.27
CA ALA A 120 -2.87 5.96 13.28
C ALA A 120 -1.96 4.75 12.94
N LEU A 121 -1.01 4.89 12.01
CA LEU A 121 -0.09 3.79 11.67
C LEU A 121 0.97 3.53 12.76
N LEU A 122 1.49 4.58 13.39
CA LEU A 122 2.52 4.48 14.44
C LEU A 122 1.94 4.15 15.83
N GLU A 123 0.64 4.34 16.01
CA GLU A 123 -0.09 4.02 17.24
C GLU A 123 -0.81 2.67 17.13
N ASP A 124 -0.81 2.03 15.96
CA ASP A 124 -1.42 0.72 15.77
C ASP A 124 -0.56 -0.36 16.45
N PRO A 125 -1.08 -1.03 17.50
CA PRO A 125 -0.32 -1.98 18.29
C PRO A 125 0.03 -3.24 17.49
N ASP A 126 -0.78 -3.62 16.51
CA ASP A 126 -0.53 -4.79 15.67
C ASP A 126 0.59 -4.49 14.68
N VAL A 127 0.58 -3.30 14.06
CA VAL A 127 1.70 -2.83 13.22
C VAL A 127 2.98 -2.70 14.04
N CYS A 128 2.93 -2.11 15.23
CA CYS A 128 4.10 -1.97 16.11
C CYS A 128 4.65 -3.31 16.61
N ALA A 129 3.80 -4.34 16.72
CA ALA A 129 4.18 -5.69 17.10
C ALA A 129 4.78 -6.52 15.96
N LEU A 130 4.67 -6.06 14.70
CA LEU A 130 5.29 -6.76 13.57
C LEU A 130 6.83 -6.74 13.70
N PRO A 131 7.51 -7.84 13.36
CA PRO A 131 8.94 -8.04 13.61
C PRO A 131 9.87 -7.07 12.86
N PHE A 132 9.32 -6.22 11.98
CA PHE A 132 10.02 -5.24 11.15
C PHE A 132 10.14 -3.86 11.80
N HIS A 133 9.39 -3.57 12.86
CA HIS A 133 9.37 -2.26 13.52
C HIS A 133 10.23 -2.18 14.78
N HIS A 134 10.94 -3.25 15.14
CA HIS A 134 11.98 -3.19 16.15
C HIS A 134 13.27 -2.66 15.52
N ASN A 135 13.73 -1.50 15.98
CA ASN A 135 14.97 -0.90 15.51
C ASN A 135 16.16 -1.86 15.75
N ARG A 136 16.63 -2.50 14.69
CA ARG A 136 17.97 -3.07 14.59
C ARG A 136 18.43 -2.83 13.16
N GLU A 137 19.37 -1.90 12.95
CA GLU A 137 20.10 -1.73 11.67
C GLU A 137 20.49 -3.09 11.05
N ALA A 138 20.83 -4.06 11.89
CA ALA A 138 21.11 -5.44 11.51
C ALA A 138 19.99 -6.17 10.75
N GLN A 139 18.71 -5.84 10.94
CA GLN A 139 17.61 -6.46 10.19
C GLN A 139 17.48 -5.89 8.78
N PHE A 140 17.67 -4.58 8.60
CA PHE A 140 17.64 -3.96 7.27
C PHE A 140 18.84 -4.43 6.45
N GLU A 141 20.04 -4.48 7.04
CA GLU A 141 21.23 -5.03 6.39
C GLU A 141 21.04 -6.49 5.96
N ASN A 142 20.44 -7.31 6.82
CA ASN A 142 20.18 -8.73 6.54
C ASN A 142 19.08 -8.90 5.47
N PHE A 143 18.07 -8.02 5.45
CA PHE A 143 17.07 -7.97 4.39
C PHE A 143 17.68 -7.58 3.04
N VAL A 144 18.53 -6.55 3.00
CA VAL A 144 19.25 -6.12 1.79
C VAL A 144 20.16 -7.24 1.28
N ALA A 145 20.91 -7.90 2.17
CA ALA A 145 21.76 -9.03 1.80
C ALA A 145 20.97 -10.19 1.16
N LYS A 146 19.79 -10.52 1.70
CA LYS A 146 18.89 -11.54 1.13
C LYS A 146 18.32 -11.11 -0.22
N PHE A 147 18.01 -9.84 -0.39
CA PHE A 147 17.55 -9.29 -1.67
C PHE A 147 18.65 -9.33 -2.74
N ASP A 148 19.89 -9.01 -2.37
CA ASP A 148 21.05 -9.13 -3.25
C ASP A 148 21.30 -10.59 -3.65
N GLU A 149 21.22 -11.53 -2.71
CA GLU A 149 21.35 -12.95 -2.97
C GLU A 149 20.26 -13.47 -3.92
N ALA A 150 18.99 -13.12 -3.66
CA ALA A 150 17.87 -13.44 -4.54
C ALA A 150 18.06 -12.85 -5.94
N THR A 151 18.51 -11.60 -6.04
CA THR A 151 18.79 -10.93 -7.32
C THR A 151 19.92 -11.62 -8.07
N ARG A 152 20.93 -12.16 -7.36
CA ARG A 152 22.04 -12.90 -7.95
C ARG A 152 21.61 -14.25 -8.50
N LEU A 153 20.75 -14.95 -7.78
CA LEU A 153 20.16 -16.23 -8.21
C LEU A 153 19.25 -16.05 -9.44
N TYR A 154 18.52 -14.95 -9.54
CA TYR A 154 17.68 -14.64 -10.70
C TYR A 154 18.43 -14.19 -11.96
N ARG A 155 19.74 -13.90 -11.88
CA ARG A 155 20.59 -13.50 -13.01
C ARG A 155 21.39 -14.67 -13.62
N GLN A 156 21.29 -15.87 -13.05
CA GLN A 156 21.86 -17.11 -13.59
C GLN A 156 20.80 -17.85 -14.43
#